data_AF-A0A5S4EVY8-F1
#
_entry.id   AF-A0A5S4EVY8-F1
#
_cell.length_a   1.000
_cell.length_b   1.000
_cell.length_c   1.000
_cell.angle_alpha   90.00
_cell.angle_beta   90.00
_cell.angle_gamma   90.00
#
_symmetry.space_group_name_H-M   'P 1'
#
loop_
_entity.id
_entity.type
_entity.pdbx_description
1 polymer ?
#
loop_
_entity_poly.entity_id
_entity_poly.type
_entity_poly.pdbx_seq_one_letter_code
_entity_poly.pdbx_strand_id
1 'polypeptide(L)' 'MFDDSPLAADVPSAAASTWTFLTHHARVLIEIARDPGVRMRDIAASIGITERTAQNIVRDL' A
#
# COMPACT_ATOMS: atom_id res chain seq x y z
N MET A 1 -43.77 7.43 6.60
CA MET A 1 -43.27 6.83 7.86
C MET A 1 -41.81 6.54 7.60
N PHE A 2 -40.95 7.15 8.40
CA PHE A 2 -39.59 7.58 8.06
C PHE A 2 -38.70 6.46 7.48
N ASP A 3 -38.12 6.76 6.32
CA ASP A 3 -37.05 6.03 5.67
C ASP A 3 -35.78 6.25 6.50
N ASP A 4 -35.52 5.40 7.48
CA ASP A 4 -34.24 5.33 8.18
C ASP A 4 -33.34 4.39 7.35
N SER A 5 -32.92 4.88 6.18
CA SER A 5 -31.80 4.31 5.44
C SER A 5 -30.54 4.53 6.29
N PRO A 6 -29.89 3.48 6.82
CA PRO A 6 -28.66 3.67 7.56
C PRO A 6 -27.59 4.14 6.58
N LEU A 7 -27.20 5.41 6.75
CA LEU A 7 -26.00 6.02 6.21
C LEU A 7 -24.89 4.98 6.31
N ALA A 8 -24.39 4.53 5.16
CA ALA A 8 -23.23 3.67 5.06
C ALA A 8 -22.13 4.29 5.94
N ALA A 9 -21.93 3.73 7.13
CA ALA A 9 -20.71 3.94 7.86
C ALA A 9 -19.63 3.43 6.91
N ASP A 10 -18.81 4.36 6.41
CA ASP A 10 -17.52 4.08 5.81
C ASP A 10 -16.70 3.33 6.86
N VAL A 11 -16.91 2.01 6.95
CA VAL A 11 -16.11 1.14 7.79
C VAL A 11 -14.76 1.13 7.09
N PRO A 12 -13.68 1.70 7.68
CA PRO A 12 -12.38 1.71 7.03
C PRO A 12 -11.99 0.26 6.75
N SER A 13 -11.95 -0.07 5.47
CA SER A 13 -11.69 -1.41 4.97
C SER A 13 -10.24 -1.79 5.27
N ALA A 14 -10.02 -2.37 6.45
CA ALA A 14 -8.75 -3.01 6.79
C ALA A 14 -8.34 -4.07 5.73
N ALA A 15 -9.33 -4.64 5.03
CA ALA A 15 -9.10 -5.53 3.89
C ALA A 15 -8.60 -4.79 2.64
N ALA A 16 -9.08 -3.57 2.35
CA ALA A 16 -8.57 -2.75 1.26
C ALA A 16 -7.13 -2.31 1.51
N SER A 17 -6.78 -1.92 2.74
CA SER A 17 -5.39 -1.60 3.08
C SER A 17 -4.48 -2.85 3.00
N THR A 18 -4.97 -4.04 3.35
CA THR A 18 -4.24 -5.31 3.21
C THR A 18 -4.02 -5.69 1.73
N TRP A 19 -5.03 -5.52 0.88
CA TRP A 19 -4.91 -5.77 -0.57
C TRP A 19 -3.96 -4.77 -1.24
N THR A 20 -4.02 -3.50 -0.81
CA THR A 20 -3.11 -2.45 -1.27
C THR A 20 -1.69 -2.74 -0.79
N PHE A 21 -1.52 -3.24 0.44
CA PHE A 21 -0.24 -3.70 0.99
C PHE A 21 0.35 -4.80 0.12
N LEU A 22 -0.38 -5.88 -0.17
CA LEU A 22 0.12 -6.99 -1.00
C LEU A 22 0.52 -6.53 -2.41
N THR A 23 -0.30 -5.67 -3.03
CA THR A 23 -0.02 -5.12 -4.37
C THR A 23 1.20 -4.19 -4.36
N HIS A 24 1.37 -3.39 -3.30
CA HIS A 24 2.55 -2.55 -3.12
C HIS A 24 3.81 -3.38 -2.86
N HIS A 25 3.73 -4.46 -2.06
CA HIS A 25 4.87 -5.36 -1.84
C HIS A 25 5.35 -5.98 -3.14
N ALA A 26 4.41 -6.52 -3.92
CA ALA A 26 4.73 -7.12 -5.21
C ALA A 26 5.43 -6.12 -6.14
N ARG A 27 4.96 -4.86 -6.20
CA ARG A 27 5.61 -3.81 -6.98
C ARG A 27 7.01 -3.46 -6.48
N VAL A 28 7.18 -3.29 -5.17
CA VAL A 28 8.50 -3.04 -4.55
C VAL A 28 9.48 -4.17 -4.89
N LEU A 29 9.04 -5.42 -4.78
CA LEU A 29 9.86 -6.60 -5.08
C LEU A 29 10.24 -6.70 -6.56
N ILE A 30 9.31 -6.41 -7.47
CA ILE A 30 9.59 -6.40 -8.92
C ILE A 30 10.62 -5.32 -9.25
N GLU A 31 10.52 -4.15 -8.62
CA GLU A 31 11.45 -3.04 -8.87
C GLU A 31 12.85 -3.34 -8.34
N ILE A 32 12.97 -3.92 -7.14
CA ILE A 32 14.25 -4.36 -6.59
C ILE A 32 14.85 -5.50 -7.41
N ALA A 33 14.02 -6.44 -7.89
CA ALA A 33 14.48 -7.55 -8.73
C ALA A 33 14.97 -7.07 -10.11
N ARG A 34 14.43 -5.97 -10.62
CA ARG A 34 14.87 -5.33 -11.87
C ARG A 34 16.13 -4.51 -11.70
N ASP A 35 16.20 -3.73 -10.62
CA ASP A 35 17.36 -2.90 -10.28
C ASP A 35 17.61 -2.92 -8.77
N PRO A 36 18.55 -3.75 -8.27
CA PRO A 36 18.88 -3.79 -6.85
C PRO A 36 19.60 -2.53 -6.36
N GLY A 37 20.03 -1.63 -7.25
CA GLY A 37 20.62 -0.33 -6.93
C GLY A 37 19.60 0.81 -6.79
N VAL A 38 18.32 0.54 -7.07
CA VAL A 38 17.27 1.56 -6.98
C VAL A 38 17.13 2.07 -5.55
N ARG A 39 16.95 3.39 -5.39
CA ARG A 39 16.79 3.99 -4.07
C ARG A 39 15.36 3.77 -3.58
N MET A 40 15.19 3.43 -2.29
CA MET A 40 13.86 3.29 -1.67
C MET A 40 12.98 4.53 -1.88
N ARG A 41 13.58 5.72 -1.91
CA ARG A 41 12.88 6.97 -2.24
C ARG A 41 12.24 6.96 -3.62
N ASP A 42 12.92 6.42 -4.62
CA ASP A 42 12.46 6.40 -6.00
C ASP A 42 11.36 5.33 -6.18
N ILE A 43 11.49 4.17 -5.51
CA ILE A 43 10.42 3.17 -5.40
C ILE A 43 9.18 3.78 -4.74
N ALA A 44 9.35 4.45 -3.61
CA ALA A 44 8.25 5.05 -2.86
C ALA A 44 7.50 6.11 -3.68
N ALA A 45 8.24 6.94 -4.43
CA ALA A 45 7.67 7.93 -5.34
C ALA A 45 6.89 7.28 -6.50
N SER A 46 7.38 6.18 -7.06
CA SER A 46 6.71 5.42 -8.13
C SER A 46 5.37 4.81 -7.69
N ILE A 47 5.31 4.36 -6.43
CA ILE A 47 4.14 3.66 -5.87
C ILE A 47 3.15 4.64 -5.19
N GLY A 48 3.61 5.85 -4.84
CA GLY A 48 2.79 6.84 -4.13
C GLY A 48 2.71 6.58 -2.62
N ILE A 49 3.75 5.97 -2.05
CA ILE A 49 3.86 5.71 -0.61
C ILE A 49 5.00 6.52 0.01
N THR A 50 5.08 6.53 1.34
CA THR A 50 6.22 7.15 2.01
C THR A 50 7.45 6.25 1.93
N GLU A 51 8.64 6.86 1.95
CA GLU A 51 9.91 6.12 1.99
C GLU A 51 9.98 5.19 3.22
N ARG A 52 9.44 5.63 4.38
CA ARG A 52 9.35 4.81 5.59
C ARG A 52 8.44 3.61 5.40
N THR A 53 7.32 3.77 4.70
CA THR A 53 6.44 2.65 4.31
C THR A 53 7.23 1.68 3.44
N ALA A 54 7.89 2.14 2.38
CA ALA A 54 8.70 1.29 1.51
C ALA A 54 9.81 0.55 2.28
N GLN A 55 10.48 1.20 3.23
CA GLN A 55 11.48 0.57 4.09
C GLN A 55 10.89 -0.51 5.00
N ASN A 56 9.74 -0.24 5.63
CA ASN A 56 9.05 -1.24 6.46
C ASN A 56 8.62 -2.46 5.64
N ILE A 57 8.11 -2.25 4.41
CA ILE A 57 7.76 -3.31 3.46
C ILE A 57 8.95 -4.23 3.17
N VAL A 58 10.11 -3.64 2.89
CA VAL A 58 11.34 -4.40 2.62
C VAL A 58 11.88 -5.08 3.88
N ARG A 59 11.62 -4.52 5.07
CA ARG A 59 12.02 -5.09 6.37
C ARG A 59 11.12 -6.20 6.88
N ASP A 60 9.87 -6.24 6.43
CA ASP A 60 8.88 -7.26 6.79
C ASP A 60 9.12 -8.59 6.05
N LEU A 61 10.04 -8.58 5.08
CA LEU A 61 10.59 -9.76 4.41
C LEU A 61 11.64 -10.50 5.25
#